data_AF-A0A935P7Y1-F1
#
_entry.id   AF-A0A935P7Y1-F1
#
_cell.length_a   1.000
_cell.length_b   1.000
_cell.length_c   1.000
_cell.angle_alpha   90.00
_cell.angle_beta   90.00
_cell.angle_gamma   90.00
#
_symmetry.space_group_name_H-M   'P 1'
#
loop_
_entity.id
_entity.type
_entity.pdbx_description
1 polymer ?
#
loop_
_entity_poly.entity_id
_entity_poly.type
_entity_poly.pdbx_seq_one_letter_code
_entity_poly.pdbx_strand_id
1 'polypeptide(L)'
;MLDRLISRWLFGTLVTARYSTSSETVFEADLTRVRSAASDGEQFAATLDGVLAATFTGDYWSRTLVNNLETQRKLAPSSLAFRAAQVVLGTRALFSDVALVTMLAPGPSGARSAVEQHHLFPKAWLARRGVSDRRLTNQVANLADLGWNINSEIGAKGPADYVPRLRDKLMLDDGQWARMCAEHALPPGWEAMTYEEFLVARRTRMAHIIRAAYRVLGGESEVVAVAPPWFMPGAEAVWAQIAVTERGLRKVVREIYSGKYGAGAAARIEKALPEPERESLARALRSQQAGADPLGIVDYLYLRQLPNLLTANDVWADAKVRLGNAADAKQRLLAAVDIITPPGNEIAHIREVAPERLKKASVACDDIIAMIKA
;
A
#
# COMPACT_ATOMS: atom_id res chain seq x y z
N MET A 1 -15.05 24.09 9.33
CA MET A 1 -15.66 24.14 7.97
C MET A 1 -14.75 24.88 7.00
N LEU A 2 -14.35 26.11 7.30
CA LEU A 2 -13.47 26.94 6.46
C LEU A 2 -12.06 26.34 6.25
N ASP A 3 -11.39 25.86 7.31
CA ASP A 3 -10.04 25.28 7.20
C ASP A 3 -9.98 24.09 6.25
N ARG A 4 -11.02 23.24 6.27
CA ARG A 4 -11.14 22.09 5.37
C ARG A 4 -11.33 22.53 3.92
N LEU A 5 -12.17 23.54 3.67
CA LEU A 5 -12.37 24.11 2.33
C LEU A 5 -11.07 24.73 1.78
N ILE A 6 -10.39 25.56 2.58
CA ILE A 6 -9.12 26.19 2.19
C ILE A 6 -8.04 25.13 1.93
N SER A 7 -7.91 24.14 2.83
CA SER A 7 -6.97 23.03 2.65
C SER A 7 -7.26 22.24 1.37
N ARG A 8 -8.54 21.96 1.10
CA ARG A 8 -8.98 21.30 -0.14
C ARG A 8 -8.65 22.11 -1.39
N TRP A 9 -8.88 23.43 -1.36
CA TRP A 9 -8.56 24.32 -2.47
C TRP A 9 -7.05 24.40 -2.74
N LEU A 10 -6.25 24.62 -1.70
CA LEU A 10 -4.78 24.64 -1.79
C LEU A 10 -4.24 23.30 -2.28
N PHE A 11 -4.75 22.19 -1.75
CA PHE A 11 -4.37 20.86 -2.21
C PHE A 11 -4.77 20.63 -3.67
N GLY A 12 -6.00 20.97 -4.05
CA GLY A 12 -6.51 20.79 -5.41
C GLY A 12 -5.75 21.60 -6.46
N THR A 13 -5.45 22.86 -6.15
CA THR A 13 -4.65 23.76 -7.01
C THR A 13 -3.20 23.29 -7.14
N LEU A 14 -2.62 22.70 -6.10
CA LEU A 14 -1.30 22.05 -6.14
C LEU A 14 -1.31 20.81 -7.04
N VAL A 15 -2.28 19.90 -6.85
CA VAL A 15 -2.38 18.65 -7.63
C VAL A 15 -2.55 18.93 -9.12
N THR A 16 -3.36 19.95 -9.45
CA THR A 16 -3.66 20.37 -10.84
C THR A 16 -2.64 21.32 -11.43
N ALA A 17 -1.64 21.74 -10.64
CA ALA A 17 -0.68 22.76 -11.04
C ALA A 17 -1.36 24.04 -11.56
N ARG A 18 -2.55 24.38 -11.01
CA ARG A 18 -3.49 25.36 -11.58
C ARG A 18 -2.87 26.72 -11.85
N TYR A 19 -1.99 27.15 -10.95
CA TYR A 19 -1.31 28.46 -11.02
C TYR A 19 0.17 28.34 -11.40
N SER A 20 0.57 27.30 -12.13
CA SER A 20 2.00 27.07 -12.45
C SER A 20 2.47 27.65 -13.79
N THR A 21 1.58 27.88 -14.75
CA THR A 21 1.92 28.37 -16.10
C THR A 21 1.27 29.73 -16.39
N SER A 22 -0.05 29.77 -16.55
CA SER A 22 -0.84 30.99 -16.79
C SER A 22 -1.47 31.49 -15.49
N SER A 23 -0.64 31.67 -14.46
CA SER A 23 -1.08 31.92 -13.08
C SER A 23 -2.01 33.13 -12.95
N GLU A 24 -1.63 34.28 -13.52
CA GLU A 24 -2.40 35.52 -13.42
C GLU A 24 -3.78 35.40 -14.06
N THR A 25 -3.87 34.92 -15.30
CA THR A 25 -5.14 34.76 -16.02
C THR A 25 -6.09 33.80 -15.30
N VAL A 26 -5.56 32.66 -14.83
CA VAL A 26 -6.38 31.66 -14.12
C VAL A 26 -6.82 32.20 -12.76
N PHE A 27 -5.94 32.93 -12.07
CA PHE A 27 -6.26 33.57 -10.79
C PHE A 27 -7.34 34.64 -10.93
N GLU A 28 -7.25 35.53 -11.92
CA GLU A 28 -8.29 36.53 -12.21
C GLU A 28 -9.63 35.90 -12.58
N ALA A 29 -9.61 34.82 -13.37
CA ALA A 29 -10.81 34.07 -13.70
C ALA A 29 -11.45 33.43 -12.45
N ASP A 30 -10.65 32.89 -11.53
CA ASP A 30 -11.14 32.33 -10.27
C ASP A 30 -11.70 33.41 -9.34
N LEU A 31 -11.01 34.55 -9.20
CA LEU A 31 -11.51 35.70 -8.45
C LEU A 31 -12.86 36.18 -8.97
N THR A 32 -12.99 36.26 -10.30
CA THR A 32 -14.25 36.66 -10.94
C THR A 32 -15.38 35.69 -10.63
N ARG A 33 -15.12 34.37 -10.65
CA ARG A 33 -16.12 33.33 -10.30
C ARG A 33 -16.63 33.46 -8.87
N VAL A 34 -15.71 33.67 -7.91
CA VAL A 34 -16.11 33.75 -6.49
C VAL A 34 -16.68 35.10 -6.10
N ARG A 35 -16.43 36.17 -6.88
CA ARG A 35 -16.90 37.53 -6.58
C ARG A 35 -18.42 37.61 -6.42
N SER A 36 -19.17 36.92 -7.28
CA SER A 36 -20.64 36.88 -7.20
C SER A 36 -21.17 36.02 -6.07
N ALA A 37 -20.35 35.13 -5.50
CA ALA A 37 -20.69 34.23 -4.41
C ALA A 37 -20.13 34.69 -3.05
N ALA A 38 -19.41 35.82 -2.99
CA ALA A 38 -18.65 36.23 -1.81
C ALA A 38 -19.51 36.57 -0.58
N SER A 39 -20.79 36.88 -0.77
CA SER A 39 -21.74 37.17 0.30
C SER A 39 -22.41 35.93 0.90
N ASP A 40 -22.17 34.74 0.33
CA ASP A 40 -22.75 33.47 0.77
C ASP A 40 -21.65 32.39 0.87
N GLY A 41 -21.38 31.95 2.10
CA GLY A 41 -20.33 30.96 2.37
C GLY A 41 -20.57 29.59 1.71
N GLU A 42 -21.82 29.16 1.55
CA GLU A 42 -22.15 27.90 0.89
C GLU A 42 -21.95 28.02 -0.62
N GLN A 43 -22.43 29.11 -1.21
CA GLN A 43 -22.24 29.38 -2.64
C GLN A 43 -20.76 29.56 -2.98
N PHE A 44 -19.99 30.21 -2.12
CA PHE A 44 -18.54 30.35 -2.25
C PHE A 44 -17.86 28.97 -2.27
N ALA A 45 -18.19 28.10 -1.30
CA ALA A 45 -17.65 26.74 -1.23
C ALA A 45 -18.01 25.91 -2.47
N ALA A 46 -19.28 25.94 -2.88
CA ALA A 46 -19.77 25.23 -4.07
C ALA A 46 -19.07 25.71 -5.36
N THR A 47 -18.78 27.01 -5.45
CA THR A 47 -18.07 27.58 -6.61
C THR A 47 -16.65 27.04 -6.71
N LEU A 48 -15.91 27.01 -5.59
CA LEU A 48 -14.55 26.45 -5.55
C LEU A 48 -14.55 24.94 -5.85
N ASP A 49 -15.49 24.21 -5.27
CA ASP A 49 -15.62 22.77 -5.50
C ASP A 49 -15.96 22.47 -6.96
N GLY A 50 -16.85 23.25 -7.57
CA GLY A 50 -17.18 23.12 -9.00
C GLY A 50 -15.98 23.33 -9.92
N VAL A 51 -15.10 24.29 -9.60
CA VAL A 51 -13.86 24.52 -10.36
C VAL A 51 -12.92 23.32 -10.29
N LEU A 52 -12.75 22.71 -9.10
CA LEU A 52 -11.91 21.52 -8.95
C LEU A 52 -12.55 20.29 -9.60
N ALA A 53 -13.85 20.09 -9.41
CA ALA A 53 -14.59 18.95 -9.95
C ALA A 53 -14.56 18.92 -11.49
N ALA A 54 -14.61 20.08 -12.15
CA ALA A 54 -14.46 20.19 -13.59
C ALA A 54 -13.08 19.70 -14.10
N THR A 55 -12.06 19.72 -13.24
CA THR A 55 -10.70 19.24 -13.56
C THR A 55 -10.49 17.78 -13.15
N PHE A 56 -10.96 17.39 -11.95
CA PHE A 56 -10.79 16.06 -11.37
C PHE A 56 -11.76 15.01 -11.91
N THR A 57 -11.65 14.73 -13.21
CA THR A 57 -12.39 13.63 -13.85
C THR A 57 -11.80 12.26 -13.51
N GLY A 58 -12.50 11.17 -13.82
CA GLY A 58 -11.97 9.80 -13.66
C GLY A 58 -10.64 9.58 -14.42
N ASP A 59 -10.52 10.16 -15.61
CA ASP A 59 -9.31 10.13 -16.43
C ASP A 59 -8.18 10.98 -15.85
N TYR A 60 -8.49 12.07 -15.15
CA TYR A 60 -7.47 12.87 -14.47
C TYR A 60 -6.67 12.02 -13.48
N TRP A 61 -7.36 11.28 -12.61
CA TRP A 61 -6.72 10.48 -11.57
C TRP A 61 -5.94 9.29 -12.12
N SER A 62 -6.52 8.58 -13.10
CA SER A 62 -5.98 7.32 -13.63
C SER A 62 -4.90 7.50 -14.70
N ARG A 63 -4.89 8.64 -15.40
CA ARG A 63 -3.96 8.90 -16.52
C ARG A 63 -3.16 10.18 -16.33
N THR A 64 -3.82 11.33 -16.23
CA THR A 64 -3.14 12.63 -16.20
C THR A 64 -2.19 12.75 -15.00
N LEU A 65 -2.66 12.43 -13.80
CA LEU A 65 -1.84 12.52 -12.59
C LEU A 65 -0.70 11.50 -12.59
N VAL A 66 -0.94 10.27 -13.07
CA VAL A 66 0.08 9.23 -13.19
C VAL A 66 1.19 9.68 -14.14
N ASN A 67 0.84 10.29 -15.27
CA ASN A 67 1.81 10.86 -16.22
C ASN A 67 2.55 12.06 -15.61
N ASN A 68 1.85 12.95 -14.88
CA ASN A 68 2.48 14.09 -14.21
C ASN A 68 3.46 13.66 -13.09
N LEU A 69 3.29 12.47 -12.52
CA LEU A 69 4.21 11.87 -11.55
C LEU A 69 5.46 11.27 -12.21
N GLU A 70 5.51 11.15 -13.54
CA GLU A 70 6.72 10.83 -14.29
C GLU A 70 7.61 12.07 -14.44
N THR A 71 8.26 12.43 -13.33
CA THR A 71 9.11 13.63 -13.25
C THR A 71 10.31 13.37 -12.37
N GLN A 72 11.41 14.07 -12.66
CA GLN A 72 12.61 14.08 -11.80
C GLN A 72 12.68 15.33 -10.91
N ARG A 73 11.74 16.27 -11.07
CA ARG A 73 11.73 17.54 -10.34
C ARG A 73 11.06 17.34 -8.99
N LYS A 74 11.84 17.36 -7.91
CA LYS A 74 11.36 17.21 -6.52
C LYS A 74 10.27 18.22 -6.13
N LEU A 75 10.36 19.44 -6.67
CA LEU A 75 9.40 20.53 -6.46
C LEU A 75 8.30 20.59 -7.54
N ALA A 76 8.17 19.58 -8.39
CA ALA A 76 7.03 19.51 -9.31
C ALA A 76 5.72 19.47 -8.51
N PRO A 77 4.63 20.09 -8.99
CA PRO A 77 3.36 20.13 -8.29
C PRO A 77 2.83 18.73 -7.91
N SER A 78 2.95 17.74 -8.80
CA SER A 78 2.58 16.34 -8.52
C SER A 78 3.41 15.68 -7.42
N SER A 79 4.72 15.98 -7.36
CA SER A 79 5.64 15.49 -6.32
C SER A 79 5.31 16.11 -4.95
N LEU A 80 5.04 17.41 -4.93
CA LEU A 80 4.62 18.11 -3.72
C LEU A 80 3.23 17.66 -3.27
N ALA A 81 2.31 17.41 -4.21
CA ALA A 81 0.99 16.87 -3.92
C ALA A 81 1.06 15.49 -3.27
N PHE A 82 1.97 14.61 -3.73
CA PHE A 82 2.19 13.31 -3.08
C PHE A 82 2.66 13.47 -1.63
N ARG A 83 3.67 14.31 -1.39
CA ARG A 83 4.14 14.57 -0.03
C ARG A 83 3.07 15.22 0.86
N ALA A 84 2.32 16.18 0.32
CA ALA A 84 1.20 16.80 1.02
C ALA A 84 0.11 15.76 1.36
N ALA A 85 -0.14 14.80 0.47
CA ALA A 85 -1.09 13.73 0.70
C ALA A 85 -0.66 12.85 1.89
N GLN A 86 0.62 12.51 1.97
CA GLN A 86 1.17 11.78 3.12
C GLN A 86 1.02 12.57 4.43
N VAL A 87 1.20 13.90 4.40
CA VAL A 87 0.95 14.76 5.57
C VAL A 87 -0.52 14.79 5.96
N VAL A 88 -1.43 15.00 5.00
CA VAL A 88 -2.90 15.02 5.22
C VAL A 88 -3.38 13.70 5.82
N LEU A 89 -2.79 12.59 5.39
CA LEU A 89 -3.14 11.26 5.88
C LEU A 89 -2.41 10.89 7.18
N GLY A 90 -1.52 11.74 7.70
CA GLY A 90 -0.81 11.47 8.95
C GLY A 90 0.26 10.38 8.85
N THR A 91 0.79 10.14 7.65
CA THR A 91 1.86 9.17 7.39
C THR A 91 3.14 9.54 8.15
N ARG A 92 3.86 8.51 8.60
CA ARG A 92 5.20 8.63 9.21
C ARG A 92 6.28 8.66 8.13
N ALA A 93 7.49 9.08 8.46
CA ALA A 93 8.60 8.94 7.53
C ALA A 93 8.97 7.46 7.33
N LEU A 94 9.51 7.11 6.15
CA LEU A 94 9.80 5.71 5.83
C LEU A 94 10.85 5.17 6.80
N PHE A 95 10.59 3.97 7.35
CA PHE A 95 11.42 3.34 8.39
C PHE A 95 11.55 4.15 9.70
N SER A 96 10.56 5.00 10.00
CA SER A 96 10.53 5.80 11.23
C SER A 96 9.15 5.78 11.91
N ASP A 97 9.16 5.97 13.22
CA ASP A 97 7.98 6.22 14.04
C ASP A 97 7.56 7.70 14.07
N VAL A 98 8.39 8.61 13.53
CA VAL A 98 8.14 10.04 13.53
C VAL A 98 7.17 10.43 12.40
N ALA A 99 6.17 11.25 12.75
CA ALA A 99 5.24 11.81 11.77
C ALA A 99 5.98 12.63 10.70
N LEU A 100 5.62 12.45 9.44
CA LEU A 100 6.29 13.14 8.33
C LEU A 100 6.20 14.67 8.47
N VAL A 101 5.06 15.18 8.93
CA VAL A 101 4.86 16.63 9.20
C VAL A 101 5.89 17.19 10.17
N THR A 102 6.27 16.43 11.20
CA THR A 102 7.26 16.83 12.20
C THR A 102 8.66 16.88 11.59
N MET A 103 9.00 15.92 10.72
CA MET A 103 10.31 15.90 10.05
C MET A 103 10.46 16.97 8.96
N LEU A 104 9.35 17.39 8.35
CA LEU A 104 9.31 18.48 7.37
C LEU A 104 9.29 19.86 8.01
N ALA A 105 8.92 19.97 9.29
CA ALA A 105 8.89 21.24 10.01
C ALA A 105 10.32 21.84 10.07
N PRO A 106 10.46 23.15 9.86
CA PRO A 106 11.75 23.81 10.02
C PRO A 106 12.22 23.66 11.47
N GLY A 107 13.41 23.07 11.66
CA GLY A 107 14.01 22.94 12.99
C GLY A 107 14.36 24.30 13.60
N PRO A 108 14.51 24.39 14.93
CA PRO A 108 15.07 25.58 15.55
C PRO A 108 16.51 25.77 15.03
N SER A 109 16.77 26.94 14.44
CA SER A 109 18.13 27.41 14.11
C SER A 109 18.84 26.76 12.92
N GLY A 110 18.21 26.64 11.75
CA GLY A 110 18.93 26.40 10.48
C GLY A 110 19.73 25.09 10.38
N ALA A 111 19.52 24.15 11.31
CA ALA A 111 20.05 22.80 11.22
C ALA A 111 19.42 22.07 10.02
N ARG A 112 20.16 21.13 9.41
CA ARG A 112 19.65 20.28 8.31
C ARG A 112 18.27 19.72 8.68
N SER A 113 17.36 19.66 7.70
CA SER A 113 16.10 18.92 7.87
C SER A 113 16.39 17.53 8.41
N ALA A 114 15.59 17.09 9.40
CA ALA A 114 15.69 15.74 9.94
C ALA A 114 15.36 14.64 8.91
N VAL A 115 14.84 15.05 7.74
CA VAL A 115 14.47 14.19 6.62
C VAL A 115 15.31 14.50 5.38
N GLU A 116 15.74 13.44 4.70
CA GLU A 116 16.32 13.54 3.37
C GLU A 116 15.52 12.68 2.40
N GLN A 117 15.24 13.23 1.20
CA GLN A 117 14.72 12.41 0.11
C GLN A 117 15.82 11.50 -0.41
N HIS A 118 15.68 10.21 -0.16
CA HIS A 118 16.59 9.18 -0.62
C HIS A 118 15.99 8.36 -1.76
N HIS A 119 16.87 7.79 -2.58
CA HIS A 119 16.51 6.89 -3.68
C HIS A 119 16.23 5.48 -3.15
N LEU A 120 15.00 4.99 -3.29
CA LEU A 120 14.59 3.63 -2.91
C LEU A 120 15.40 2.57 -3.67
N PHE A 121 15.72 2.84 -4.93
CA PHE A 121 16.74 2.15 -5.69
C PHE A 121 17.96 3.08 -5.78
N PRO A 122 19.00 2.88 -4.96
CA PRO A 122 20.10 3.83 -4.87
C PRO A 122 20.82 4.04 -6.20
N LYS A 123 21.24 5.27 -6.48
CA LYS A 123 21.88 5.63 -7.76
C LYS A 123 23.08 4.76 -8.12
N ALA A 124 23.95 4.49 -7.15
CA ALA A 124 25.12 3.66 -7.37
C ALA A 124 24.74 2.21 -7.69
N TRP A 125 23.64 1.71 -7.11
CA TRP A 125 23.10 0.39 -7.43
C TRP A 125 22.52 0.32 -8.84
N LEU A 126 21.79 1.36 -9.25
CA LEU A 126 21.22 1.51 -10.60
C LEU A 126 22.31 1.64 -11.67
N ALA A 127 23.35 2.43 -11.41
CA ALA A 127 24.46 2.61 -12.34
C ALA A 127 25.20 1.29 -12.64
N ARG A 128 25.41 0.44 -11.64
CA ARG A 128 25.99 -0.91 -11.82
C ARG A 128 25.11 -1.86 -12.65
N ARG A 129 23.84 -1.51 -12.86
CA ARG A 129 22.86 -2.26 -13.66
C ARG A 129 22.53 -1.55 -14.98
N GLY A 130 23.37 -0.60 -15.40
CA GLY A 130 23.22 0.08 -16.69
C GLY A 130 22.24 1.26 -16.68
N VAL A 131 21.62 1.59 -15.53
CA VAL A 131 20.69 2.71 -15.41
C VAL A 131 21.43 3.93 -14.85
N SER A 132 22.01 4.73 -15.74
CA SER A 132 22.78 5.94 -15.40
C SER A 132 22.09 7.25 -15.80
N ASP A 133 21.05 7.21 -16.63
CA ASP A 133 20.30 8.39 -17.03
C ASP A 133 19.72 9.10 -15.79
N ARG A 134 20.04 10.38 -15.64
CA ARG A 134 19.54 11.23 -14.56
C ARG A 134 18.03 11.35 -14.57
N ARG A 135 17.38 11.35 -15.75
CA ARG A 135 15.92 11.44 -15.87
C ARG A 135 15.24 10.22 -15.27
N LEU A 136 15.83 9.04 -15.46
CA LEU A 136 15.34 7.79 -14.89
C LEU A 136 15.70 7.70 -13.41
N THR A 137 16.98 7.79 -13.06
CA THR A 137 17.45 7.61 -11.67
C THR A 137 16.83 8.59 -10.67
N ASN A 138 16.55 9.84 -11.08
CA ASN A 138 15.96 10.87 -10.21
C ASN A 138 14.43 10.96 -10.26
N GLN A 139 13.73 9.99 -10.89
CA GLN A 139 12.27 9.93 -10.85
C GLN A 139 11.76 10.12 -9.41
N VAL A 140 10.72 10.94 -9.23
CA VAL A 140 10.11 11.16 -7.90
C VAL A 140 9.50 9.90 -7.34
N ALA A 141 9.03 9.00 -8.21
CA ALA A 141 8.62 7.64 -7.85
C ALA A 141 9.78 6.76 -7.35
N ASN A 142 11.04 7.17 -7.47
CA ASN A 142 12.19 6.54 -6.82
C ASN A 142 12.56 7.21 -5.48
N LEU A 143 11.86 8.27 -5.05
CA LEU A 143 12.22 9.01 -3.84
C LEU A 143 11.28 8.68 -2.67
N ALA A 144 11.83 8.67 -1.46
CA ALA A 144 11.06 8.64 -0.22
C ALA A 144 11.73 9.51 0.85
N ASP A 145 10.92 10.10 1.71
CA ASP A 145 11.38 10.86 2.88
C ASP A 145 11.73 9.88 4.02
N LEU A 146 12.99 9.91 4.45
CA LEU A 146 13.51 9.07 5.53
C LEU A 146 14.56 9.80 6.38
N GLY A 147 14.76 9.30 7.60
CA GLY A 147 15.74 9.85 8.53
C GLY A 147 17.18 9.64 8.06
N TRP A 148 18.07 10.58 8.40
CA TRP A 148 19.48 10.54 7.99
C TRP A 148 20.23 9.26 8.44
N ASN A 149 19.87 8.73 9.61
CA ASN A 149 20.39 7.45 10.12
C ASN A 149 20.04 6.27 9.19
N ILE A 150 18.78 6.20 8.75
CA ILE A 150 18.32 5.18 7.79
C ILE A 150 18.97 5.38 6.43
N ASN A 151 19.10 6.63 5.97
CA ASN A 151 19.78 6.97 4.72
C ASN A 151 21.19 6.37 4.66
N SER A 152 21.95 6.59 5.73
CA SER A 152 23.32 6.10 5.87
C SER A 152 23.40 4.57 5.85
N GLU A 153 22.40 3.89 6.39
CA GLU A 153 22.33 2.43 6.44
C GLU A 153 22.01 1.78 5.09
N ILE A 154 21.12 2.39 4.31
CA ILE A 154 20.80 1.97 2.94
C ILE A 154 22.04 2.10 2.06
N GLY A 155 22.66 3.28 2.05
CA GLY A 155 23.86 3.56 1.27
C GLY A 155 23.70 3.23 -0.23
N ALA A 156 24.53 2.32 -0.74
CA ALA A 156 24.54 1.91 -2.15
C ALA A 156 23.95 0.50 -2.40
N LYS A 157 23.25 -0.07 -1.42
CA LYS A 157 22.71 -1.44 -1.45
C LYS A 157 21.39 -1.51 -2.23
N GLY A 158 21.07 -2.66 -2.81
CA GLY A 158 19.78 -2.84 -3.47
C GLY A 158 18.64 -3.00 -2.46
N PRO A 159 17.38 -2.74 -2.85
CA PRO A 159 16.26 -2.92 -1.94
C PRO A 159 16.13 -4.37 -1.45
N ALA A 160 16.37 -5.38 -2.30
CA ALA A 160 16.45 -6.78 -1.87
C ALA A 160 17.51 -7.04 -0.78
N ASP A 161 18.56 -6.23 -0.70
CA ASP A 161 19.64 -6.38 0.27
C ASP A 161 19.36 -5.62 1.57
N TYR A 162 18.87 -4.39 1.48
CA TYR A 162 18.70 -3.52 2.64
C TYR A 162 17.34 -3.66 3.31
N VAL A 163 16.28 -3.98 2.57
CA VAL A 163 14.91 -4.05 3.12
C VAL A 163 14.81 -5.13 4.19
N PRO A 164 15.26 -6.39 3.99
CA PRO A 164 15.21 -7.41 5.04
C PRO A 164 15.97 -6.98 6.29
N ARG A 165 17.18 -6.41 6.12
CA ARG A 165 18.02 -5.95 7.24
C ARG A 165 17.36 -4.83 8.05
N LEU A 166 16.75 -3.85 7.38
CA LEU A 166 16.04 -2.77 8.06
C LEU A 166 14.78 -3.27 8.75
N ARG A 167 14.04 -4.21 8.13
CA ARG A 167 12.88 -4.84 8.75
C ARG A 167 13.27 -5.58 10.04
N ASP A 168 14.33 -6.38 9.99
CA ASP A 168 14.84 -7.10 11.17
C ASP A 168 15.31 -6.13 12.27
N LYS A 169 16.11 -5.14 11.89
CA LYS A 169 16.67 -4.15 12.83
C LYS A 169 15.59 -3.34 13.53
N LEU A 170 14.56 -2.94 12.80
CA LEU A 170 13.44 -2.16 13.31
C LEU A 170 12.33 -3.05 13.89
N MET A 171 12.53 -4.37 13.90
CA MET A 171 11.57 -5.36 14.39
C MET A 171 10.19 -5.21 13.73
N LEU A 172 10.17 -4.88 12.43
CA LEU A 172 8.94 -4.70 11.67
C LEU A 172 8.33 -6.06 11.33
N ASP A 173 7.19 -6.35 11.95
CA ASP A 173 6.39 -7.50 11.53
C ASP A 173 5.77 -7.29 10.13
N ASP A 174 5.24 -8.36 9.53
CA ASP A 174 4.66 -8.31 8.19
C ASP A 174 3.50 -7.31 8.06
N GLY A 175 2.72 -7.13 9.12
CA GLY A 175 1.61 -6.18 9.15
C GLY A 175 2.08 -4.73 9.18
N GLN A 176 3.09 -4.44 10.02
CA GLN A 176 3.74 -3.13 10.09
C GLN A 176 4.44 -2.78 8.78
N TRP A 177 5.14 -3.74 8.17
CA TRP A 177 5.78 -3.56 6.87
C TRP A 177 4.77 -3.33 5.75
N ALA A 178 3.70 -4.12 5.71
CA ALA A 178 2.61 -3.97 4.75
C ALA A 178 1.95 -2.58 4.85
N ARG A 179 1.67 -2.12 6.07
CA ARG A 179 1.17 -0.77 6.34
C ARG A 179 2.14 0.29 5.84
N MET A 180 3.41 0.17 6.20
CA MET A 180 4.45 1.12 5.76
C MET A 180 4.53 1.17 4.23
N CYS A 181 4.49 0.02 3.55
CA CYS A 181 4.46 -0.02 2.09
C CYS A 181 3.24 0.74 1.53
N ALA A 182 2.06 0.51 2.11
CA ALA A 182 0.83 1.17 1.71
C ALA A 182 0.91 2.69 1.85
N GLU A 183 1.37 3.18 3.00
CA GLU A 183 1.51 4.62 3.32
C GLU A 183 2.52 5.35 2.42
N HIS A 184 3.49 4.62 1.87
CA HIS A 184 4.55 5.16 1.00
C HIS A 184 4.36 4.83 -0.50
N ALA A 185 3.17 4.35 -0.88
CA ALA A 185 2.84 3.92 -2.25
C ALA A 185 3.77 2.82 -2.79
N LEU A 186 4.41 2.05 -1.91
CA LEU A 186 5.29 0.95 -2.31
C LEU A 186 4.44 -0.28 -2.68
N PRO A 187 4.64 -0.85 -3.89
CA PRO A 187 4.02 -2.12 -4.24
C PRO A 187 4.47 -3.24 -3.28
N PRO A 188 3.63 -4.24 -2.96
CA PRO A 188 4.09 -5.41 -2.21
C PRO A 188 5.20 -6.14 -2.95
N GLY A 189 6.25 -6.53 -2.24
CA GLY A 189 7.41 -7.19 -2.83
C GLY A 189 8.22 -6.31 -3.77
N TRP A 190 8.06 -4.98 -3.69
CA TRP A 190 8.77 -4.02 -4.55
C TRP A 190 10.29 -4.17 -4.48
N GLU A 191 10.82 -4.68 -3.36
CA GLU A 191 12.24 -4.92 -3.15
C GLU A 191 12.83 -5.97 -4.12
N ALA A 192 11.97 -6.82 -4.69
CA ALA A 192 12.31 -7.84 -5.67
C ALA A 192 11.90 -7.47 -7.11
N MET A 193 11.26 -6.32 -7.32
CA MET A 193 10.82 -5.87 -8.66
C MET A 193 12.00 -5.36 -9.49
N THR A 194 11.85 -5.40 -10.82
CA THR A 194 12.70 -4.60 -11.70
C THR A 194 12.44 -3.11 -11.48
N TYR A 195 13.40 -2.27 -11.84
CA TYR A 195 13.30 -0.84 -11.59
C TYR A 195 12.15 -0.19 -12.40
N GLU A 196 11.99 -0.63 -13.64
CA GLU A 196 10.98 -0.14 -14.57
C GLU A 196 9.56 -0.50 -14.10
N GLU A 197 9.34 -1.77 -13.72
CA GLU A 197 8.07 -2.24 -13.16
C GLU A 197 7.72 -1.48 -11.88
N PHE A 198 8.70 -1.30 -10.99
CA PHE A 198 8.54 -0.56 -9.75
C PHE A 198 8.06 0.88 -10.00
N LEU A 199 8.70 1.61 -10.93
CA LEU A 199 8.34 3.00 -11.23
C LEU A 199 6.89 3.13 -11.72
N VAL A 200 6.46 2.23 -12.63
CA VAL A 200 5.08 2.23 -13.16
C VAL A 200 4.08 1.91 -12.05
N ALA A 201 4.33 0.85 -11.28
CA ALA A 201 3.45 0.42 -10.21
C ALA A 201 3.34 1.50 -9.11
N ARG A 202 4.46 2.10 -8.70
CA ARG A 202 4.48 3.11 -7.64
C ARG A 202 3.78 4.41 -8.06
N ARG A 203 3.95 4.91 -9.29
CA ARG A 203 3.24 6.13 -9.74
C ARG A 203 1.72 6.00 -9.65
N THR A 204 1.20 4.84 -10.06
CA THR A 204 -0.23 4.54 -9.95
C THR A 204 -0.70 4.60 -8.48
N ARG A 205 0.07 3.98 -7.57
CA ARG A 205 -0.21 3.99 -6.14
C ARG A 205 -0.09 5.40 -5.52
N MET A 206 0.89 6.20 -5.94
CA MET A 206 1.04 7.59 -5.52
C MET A 206 -0.18 8.43 -5.90
N ALA A 207 -0.68 8.27 -7.13
CA ALA A 207 -1.91 8.95 -7.58
C ALA A 207 -3.13 8.57 -6.72
N HIS A 208 -3.24 7.30 -6.31
CA HIS A 208 -4.30 6.87 -5.39
C HIS A 208 -4.18 7.52 -4.00
N ILE A 209 -2.97 7.62 -3.44
CA ILE A 209 -2.74 8.30 -2.16
C ILE A 209 -3.13 9.79 -2.25
N ILE A 210 -2.77 10.47 -3.34
CA ILE A 210 -3.17 11.86 -3.57
C ILE A 210 -4.69 12.00 -3.61
N ARG A 211 -5.39 11.10 -4.33
CA ARG A 211 -6.86 11.12 -4.39
C ARG A 211 -7.50 10.84 -3.03
N ALA A 212 -6.95 9.91 -2.25
CA ALA A 212 -7.43 9.62 -0.90
C ALA A 212 -7.32 10.85 0.02
N ALA A 213 -6.18 11.56 -0.03
CA ALA A 213 -6.02 12.81 0.70
C ALA A 213 -7.03 13.88 0.26
N TYR A 214 -7.28 14.02 -1.05
CA TYR A 214 -8.31 14.94 -1.57
C TYR A 214 -9.71 14.64 -0.99
N ARG A 215 -10.07 13.36 -0.88
CA ARG A 215 -11.34 12.92 -0.26
C ARG A 215 -11.41 13.20 1.24
N VAL A 216 -10.33 13.00 1.99
CA VAL A 216 -10.25 13.33 3.43
C VAL A 216 -10.45 14.82 3.68
N LEU A 217 -10.00 15.66 2.74
CA LEU A 217 -10.25 17.10 2.73
C LEU A 217 -11.68 17.47 2.28
N GLY A 218 -12.55 16.49 2.07
CA GLY A 218 -13.94 16.66 1.65
C GLY A 218 -14.10 16.92 0.15
N GLY A 219 -13.13 16.53 -0.67
CA GLY A 219 -13.30 16.49 -2.12
C GLY A 219 -14.12 15.27 -2.54
N GLU A 220 -14.77 15.34 -3.70
CA GLU A 220 -15.70 14.31 -4.19
C GLU A 220 -16.86 14.04 -3.21
N SER A 221 -17.47 15.08 -2.60
CA SER A 221 -18.45 15.02 -1.49
C SER A 221 -19.67 14.10 -1.66
N GLU A 222 -20.04 13.72 -2.89
CA GLU A 222 -21.11 12.72 -3.16
C GLU A 222 -20.62 11.27 -2.94
N VAL A 223 -19.31 11.09 -2.85
CA VAL A 223 -18.64 9.87 -2.43
C VAL A 223 -18.30 10.08 -0.96
N VAL A 224 -18.76 9.18 -0.08
CA VAL A 224 -18.43 9.19 1.36
C VAL A 224 -16.94 9.50 1.53
N ALA A 225 -16.55 10.41 2.43
CA ALA A 225 -15.14 10.75 2.61
C ALA A 225 -14.38 9.52 3.12
N VAL A 226 -13.45 9.00 2.30
CA VAL A 226 -12.84 7.71 2.60
C VAL A 226 -11.38 7.82 2.98
N ALA A 227 -11.11 7.45 4.23
CA ALA A 227 -9.77 7.18 4.71
C ALA A 227 -9.35 5.79 4.19
N PRO A 228 -8.12 5.62 3.66
CA PRO A 228 -7.61 4.29 3.35
C PRO A 228 -7.66 3.39 4.59
N PRO A 229 -7.80 2.06 4.44
CA PRO A 229 -8.20 1.16 5.54
C PRO A 229 -7.30 1.12 6.78
N TRP A 230 -6.05 1.62 6.74
CA TRP A 230 -5.16 1.72 7.91
C TRP A 230 -5.12 3.12 8.54
N PHE A 231 -5.93 4.06 8.04
CA PHE A 231 -6.14 5.39 8.64
C PHE A 231 -7.47 5.48 9.41
N MET A 232 -8.19 4.37 9.57
CA MET A 232 -9.34 4.27 10.48
C MET A 232 -8.91 3.69 11.84
N PRO A 233 -9.18 4.36 12.97
CA PRO A 233 -9.01 3.78 14.30
C PRO A 233 -9.78 2.45 14.40
N GLY A 234 -9.10 1.37 14.80
CA GLY A 234 -9.69 0.03 14.96
C GLY A 234 -9.56 -0.91 13.75
N ALA A 235 -9.34 -0.39 12.53
CA ALA A 235 -9.07 -1.25 11.39
C ALA A 235 -7.72 -1.99 11.52
N GLU A 236 -6.75 -1.36 12.19
CA GLU A 236 -5.46 -1.97 12.56
C GLU A 236 -5.63 -3.27 13.35
N ALA A 237 -6.62 -3.33 14.26
CA ALA A 237 -6.90 -4.53 15.04
C ALA A 237 -7.43 -5.66 14.14
N VAL A 238 -8.33 -5.33 13.20
CA VAL A 238 -8.87 -6.30 12.24
C VAL A 238 -7.77 -6.81 11.30
N TRP A 239 -6.88 -5.94 10.83
CA TRP A 239 -5.74 -6.34 9.99
C TRP A 239 -4.73 -7.22 10.75
N ALA A 240 -4.42 -6.86 12.00
CA ALA A 240 -3.60 -7.70 12.87
C ALA A 240 -4.25 -9.08 13.07
N GLN A 241 -5.58 -9.13 13.20
CA GLN A 241 -6.34 -10.36 13.35
C GLN A 241 -6.35 -11.20 12.07
N ILE A 242 -6.45 -10.57 10.89
CA ILE A 242 -6.27 -11.25 9.59
C ILE A 242 -4.87 -11.84 9.47
N ALA A 243 -3.82 -11.10 9.84
CA ALA A 243 -2.45 -11.61 9.82
C ALA A 243 -2.23 -12.79 10.79
N VAL A 244 -2.84 -12.75 11.97
CA VAL A 244 -2.86 -13.88 12.92
C VAL A 244 -3.58 -15.09 12.31
N THR A 245 -4.73 -14.86 11.68
CA THR A 245 -5.54 -15.89 11.02
C THR A 245 -4.77 -16.56 9.88
N GLU A 246 -4.12 -15.75 9.04
CA GLU A 246 -3.27 -16.22 7.94
C GLU A 246 -2.11 -17.07 8.44
N ARG A 247 -1.35 -16.61 9.45
CA ARG A 247 -0.28 -17.40 10.06
C ARG A 247 -0.79 -18.72 10.62
N GLY A 248 -1.96 -18.71 11.24
CA GLY A 248 -2.64 -19.91 11.73
C GLY A 248 -2.94 -20.92 10.62
N LEU A 249 -3.56 -20.47 9.53
CA LEU A 249 -3.86 -21.32 8.37
C LEU A 249 -2.58 -21.87 7.71
N ARG A 250 -1.56 -21.04 7.51
CA ARG A 250 -0.26 -21.49 6.97
C ARG A 250 0.36 -22.57 7.87
N LYS A 251 0.29 -22.41 9.20
CA LYS A 251 0.77 -23.42 10.16
C LYS A 251 0.02 -24.75 10.00
N VAL A 252 -1.32 -24.72 9.93
CA VAL A 252 -2.14 -25.93 9.74
C VAL A 252 -1.80 -26.65 8.42
N VAL A 253 -1.63 -25.90 7.32
CA VAL A 253 -1.19 -26.47 6.03
C VAL A 253 0.17 -27.18 6.18
N ARG A 254 1.16 -26.53 6.80
CA ARG A 254 2.49 -27.13 7.03
C ARG A 254 2.41 -28.41 7.84
N GLU A 255 1.65 -28.42 8.93
CA GLU A 255 1.52 -29.59 9.80
C GLU A 255 0.87 -30.78 9.08
N ILE A 256 -0.22 -30.54 8.35
CA ILE A 256 -0.93 -31.61 7.62
C ILE A 256 -0.07 -32.16 6.48
N TYR A 257 0.50 -31.28 5.65
CA TYR A 257 1.28 -31.72 4.50
C TYR A 257 2.61 -32.37 4.92
N SER A 258 3.28 -31.86 5.96
CA SER A 258 4.48 -32.52 6.50
C SER A 258 4.15 -33.89 7.11
N GLY A 259 3.09 -33.99 7.90
CA GLY A 259 2.66 -35.26 8.49
C GLY A 259 2.26 -36.32 7.46
N LYS A 260 1.59 -35.91 6.38
CA LYS A 260 1.08 -36.83 5.36
C LYS A 260 2.10 -37.21 4.29
N TYR A 261 2.93 -36.26 3.85
CA TYR A 261 3.81 -36.42 2.68
C TYR A 261 5.31 -36.34 3.01
N GLY A 262 5.69 -35.99 4.24
CA GLY A 262 7.09 -35.89 4.67
C GLY A 262 7.90 -34.97 3.75
N ALA A 263 9.04 -35.48 3.25
CA ALA A 263 9.92 -34.75 2.34
C ALA A 263 9.25 -34.38 0.99
N GLY A 264 8.17 -35.08 0.60
CA GLY A 264 7.40 -34.80 -0.62
C GLY A 264 6.36 -33.69 -0.47
N ALA A 265 6.21 -33.11 0.73
CA ALA A 265 5.15 -32.14 1.04
C ALA A 265 5.18 -30.91 0.12
N ALA A 266 6.36 -30.31 -0.08
CA ALA A 266 6.52 -29.13 -0.93
C ALA A 266 6.13 -29.40 -2.39
N ALA A 267 6.61 -30.52 -2.95
CA ALA A 267 6.26 -30.93 -4.31
C ALA A 267 4.76 -31.24 -4.47
N ARG A 268 4.11 -31.78 -3.42
CA ARG A 268 2.68 -32.03 -3.43
C ARG A 268 1.88 -30.73 -3.43
N ILE A 269 2.29 -29.75 -2.63
CA ILE A 269 1.69 -28.40 -2.59
C ILE A 269 1.81 -27.74 -3.96
N GLU A 270 3.00 -27.74 -4.55
CA GLU A 270 3.23 -27.14 -5.87
C GLU A 270 2.33 -27.79 -6.93
N LYS A 271 2.26 -29.12 -6.98
CA LYS A 271 1.42 -29.87 -7.92
C LYS A 271 -0.08 -29.64 -7.72
N ALA A 272 -0.51 -29.25 -6.51
CA ALA A 272 -1.91 -28.96 -6.21
C ALA A 272 -2.35 -27.58 -6.73
N LEU A 273 -1.40 -26.71 -7.12
CA LEU A 273 -1.69 -25.38 -7.65
C LEU A 273 -1.96 -25.40 -9.17
N PRO A 274 -2.89 -24.57 -9.67
CA PRO A 274 -3.07 -24.32 -11.10
C PRO A 274 -1.78 -23.82 -11.78
N GLU A 275 -1.62 -24.08 -13.09
CA GLU A 275 -0.42 -23.70 -13.86
C GLU A 275 -0.01 -22.21 -13.70
N PRO A 276 -0.92 -21.23 -13.80
CA PRO A 276 -0.55 -19.81 -13.65
C PRO A 276 -0.02 -19.45 -12.25
N GLU A 277 -0.47 -20.18 -11.23
CA GLU A 277 -0.07 -19.97 -9.84
C GLU A 277 1.28 -20.65 -9.55
N ARG A 278 1.56 -21.81 -10.17
CA ARG A 278 2.88 -22.45 -10.13
C ARG A 278 3.97 -21.58 -10.73
N GLU A 279 3.72 -20.94 -11.88
CA GLU A 279 4.70 -20.02 -12.45
C GLU A 279 5.00 -18.86 -11.51
N SER A 280 3.96 -18.25 -10.93
CA SER A 280 4.11 -17.12 -10.00
C SER A 280 4.93 -17.50 -8.76
N LEU A 281 4.69 -18.70 -8.23
CA LEU A 281 5.45 -19.28 -7.14
C LEU A 281 6.91 -19.55 -7.53
N ALA A 282 7.15 -20.14 -8.70
CA ALA A 282 8.49 -20.39 -9.21
C ALA A 282 9.29 -19.08 -9.40
N ARG A 283 8.63 -17.98 -9.79
CA ARG A 283 9.26 -16.65 -9.82
C ARG A 283 9.71 -16.19 -8.43
N ALA A 284 8.85 -16.34 -7.42
CA ALA A 284 9.14 -15.94 -6.04
C ALA A 284 10.26 -16.77 -5.38
N LEU A 285 10.34 -18.07 -5.71
CA LEU A 285 11.37 -18.96 -5.17
C LEU A 285 12.76 -18.74 -5.76
N ARG A 286 12.88 -18.13 -6.96
CA ARG A 286 14.21 -17.83 -7.57
C ARG A 286 15.06 -16.85 -6.75
N SER A 287 14.44 -16.05 -5.89
CA SER A 287 15.13 -15.15 -4.96
C SER A 287 15.47 -15.77 -3.61
N GLN A 288 15.15 -17.05 -3.38
CA GLN A 288 15.39 -17.71 -2.10
C GLN A 288 16.87 -18.10 -1.94
N GLN A 289 17.42 -17.94 -0.73
CA GLN A 289 18.78 -18.37 -0.40
C GLN A 289 18.90 -19.90 -0.44
N ALA A 290 20.04 -20.41 -0.91
CA ALA A 290 20.34 -21.84 -0.91
C ALA A 290 20.32 -22.38 0.53
N GLY A 291 19.50 -23.42 0.80
CA GLY A 291 19.37 -24.06 2.12
C GLY A 291 18.12 -23.69 2.93
N ALA A 292 17.17 -22.96 2.35
CA ALA A 292 15.91 -22.62 3.02
C ALA A 292 14.97 -23.83 3.22
N ASP A 293 14.10 -23.75 4.24
CA ASP A 293 13.08 -24.76 4.54
C ASP A 293 12.22 -25.08 3.30
N PRO A 294 12.16 -26.35 2.84
CA PRO A 294 11.30 -26.76 1.72
C PRO A 294 9.82 -26.39 1.90
N LEU A 295 9.31 -26.32 3.13
CA LEU A 295 7.94 -25.88 3.42
C LEU A 295 7.79 -24.35 3.51
N GLY A 296 8.88 -23.60 3.34
CA GLY A 296 8.85 -22.14 3.11
C GLY A 296 8.09 -21.76 1.83
N ILE A 297 7.83 -22.71 0.93
CA ILE A 297 6.93 -22.54 -0.22
C ILE A 297 5.54 -22.03 0.19
N VAL A 298 5.09 -22.42 1.39
CA VAL A 298 3.78 -22.01 1.91
C VAL A 298 3.74 -20.51 2.14
N ASP A 299 4.84 -19.83 2.47
CA ASP A 299 4.86 -18.38 2.74
C ASP A 299 4.58 -17.52 1.49
N TYR A 300 4.83 -18.07 0.31
CA TYR A 300 4.62 -17.38 -0.96
C TYR A 300 3.21 -17.55 -1.53
N LEU A 301 2.37 -18.36 -0.89
CA LEU A 301 0.99 -18.57 -1.32
C LEU A 301 0.10 -17.40 -0.86
N TYR A 302 -0.86 -17.00 -1.69
CA TYR A 302 -1.93 -16.10 -1.31
C TYR A 302 -2.90 -16.78 -0.33
N LEU A 303 -3.51 -15.99 0.56
CA LEU A 303 -4.49 -16.47 1.55
C LEU A 303 -5.62 -17.31 0.91
N ARG A 304 -6.12 -16.92 -0.26
CA ARG A 304 -7.16 -17.68 -1.02
C ARG A 304 -6.74 -19.09 -1.42
N GLN A 305 -5.45 -19.37 -1.52
CA GLN A 305 -4.94 -20.67 -1.98
C GLN A 305 -4.92 -21.70 -0.85
N LEU A 306 -4.82 -21.25 0.41
CA LEU A 306 -4.69 -22.15 1.56
C LEU A 306 -5.91 -23.07 1.76
N PRO A 307 -7.18 -22.59 1.64
CA PRO A 307 -8.34 -23.48 1.75
C PRO A 307 -8.39 -24.56 0.68
N ASN A 308 -7.93 -24.30 -0.53
CA ASN A 308 -7.92 -25.29 -1.60
C ASN A 308 -6.98 -26.46 -1.26
N LEU A 309 -5.84 -26.16 -0.62
CA LEU A 309 -4.91 -27.18 -0.13
C LEU A 309 -5.50 -28.01 1.01
N LEU A 310 -6.25 -27.37 1.92
CA LEU A 310 -6.89 -28.04 3.07
C LEU A 310 -8.12 -28.86 2.66
N THR A 311 -8.83 -28.45 1.62
CA THR A 311 -10.09 -29.07 1.18
C THR A 311 -9.94 -30.05 0.01
N ALA A 312 -8.69 -30.29 -0.43
CA ALA A 312 -8.35 -31.32 -1.41
C ALA A 312 -8.81 -32.70 -0.94
N ASN A 313 -9.33 -33.53 -1.85
CA ASN A 313 -10.00 -34.79 -1.52
C ASN A 313 -9.11 -35.74 -0.71
N ASP A 314 -7.82 -35.81 -1.03
CA ASP A 314 -6.85 -36.64 -0.34
C ASP A 314 -6.38 -36.06 1.00
N VAL A 315 -6.60 -34.77 1.26
CA VAL A 315 -6.12 -34.05 2.47
C VAL A 315 -7.25 -33.77 3.47
N TRP A 316 -8.49 -33.68 3.00
CA TRP A 316 -9.63 -33.20 3.80
C TRP A 316 -9.88 -34.01 5.07
N ALA A 317 -9.62 -35.32 5.06
CA ALA A 317 -9.77 -36.17 6.24
C ALA A 317 -8.85 -35.70 7.39
N ASP A 318 -7.59 -35.38 7.08
CA ASP A 318 -6.61 -34.88 8.05
C ASP A 318 -6.91 -33.44 8.46
N ALA A 319 -7.34 -32.60 7.50
CA ALA A 319 -7.73 -31.22 7.77
C ALA A 319 -8.96 -31.13 8.68
N LYS A 320 -9.95 -32.01 8.50
CA LYS A 320 -11.17 -32.04 9.31
C LYS A 320 -10.86 -32.30 10.79
N VAL A 321 -9.87 -33.12 11.10
CA VAL A 321 -9.42 -33.36 12.49
C VAL A 321 -8.91 -32.07 13.14
N ARG A 322 -8.31 -31.17 12.37
CA ARG A 322 -7.71 -29.90 12.86
C ARG A 322 -8.61 -28.67 12.72
N LEU A 323 -9.74 -28.79 12.04
CA LEU A 323 -10.70 -27.70 11.78
C LEU A 323 -12.03 -27.90 12.51
N GLY A 324 -12.17 -29.00 13.25
CA GLY A 324 -13.39 -29.43 13.91
C GLY A 324 -14.27 -30.37 13.06
N ASN A 325 -15.08 -31.18 13.76
CA ASN A 325 -15.89 -32.24 13.15
C ASN A 325 -17.27 -31.80 12.61
N ALA A 326 -17.54 -30.50 12.59
CA ALA A 326 -18.82 -29.97 12.10
C ALA A 326 -19.06 -30.37 10.63
N ALA A 327 -20.30 -30.70 10.29
CA ALA A 327 -20.67 -31.16 8.95
C ALA A 327 -20.47 -30.09 7.87
N ASP A 328 -20.49 -28.82 8.26
CA ASP A 328 -20.35 -27.64 7.42
C ASP A 328 -18.96 -26.96 7.51
N ALA A 329 -17.99 -27.59 8.18
CA ALA A 329 -16.65 -27.02 8.40
C ALA A 329 -15.96 -26.60 7.08
N LYS A 330 -16.14 -27.38 6.01
CA LYS A 330 -15.59 -27.07 4.69
C LYS A 330 -16.18 -25.77 4.13
N GLN A 331 -17.51 -25.64 4.14
CA GLN A 331 -18.21 -24.46 3.65
C GLN A 331 -17.90 -23.23 4.50
N ARG A 332 -17.86 -23.38 5.84
CA ARG A 332 -17.53 -22.31 6.77
C ARG A 332 -16.13 -21.76 6.55
N LEU A 333 -15.14 -22.64 6.39
CA LEU A 333 -13.76 -22.22 6.10
C LEU A 333 -13.69 -21.43 4.78
N LEU A 334 -14.28 -21.95 3.71
CA LEU A 334 -14.26 -21.30 2.40
C LEU A 334 -14.95 -19.92 2.45
N ALA A 335 -16.13 -19.84 3.07
CA ALA A 335 -16.88 -18.59 3.19
C ALA A 335 -16.15 -17.56 4.06
N ALA A 336 -15.60 -17.97 5.20
CA ALA A 336 -14.85 -17.08 6.08
C ALA A 336 -13.57 -16.58 5.39
N VAL A 337 -12.84 -17.45 4.69
CA VAL A 337 -11.66 -17.05 3.93
C VAL A 337 -12.03 -16.13 2.77
N ASP A 338 -13.14 -16.33 2.08
CA ASP A 338 -13.62 -15.40 1.03
C ASP A 338 -13.98 -14.02 1.59
N ILE A 339 -14.48 -13.93 2.83
CA ILE A 339 -14.76 -12.64 3.49
C ILE A 339 -13.46 -11.87 3.77
N ILE A 340 -12.40 -12.56 4.22
CA ILE A 340 -11.11 -11.94 4.57
C ILE A 340 -10.11 -11.90 3.41
N THR A 341 -10.41 -12.60 2.30
CA THR A 341 -9.63 -12.56 1.07
C THR A 341 -10.31 -11.61 0.09
N PRO A 342 -9.62 -10.60 -0.45
CA PRO A 342 -10.18 -9.83 -1.56
C PRO A 342 -10.37 -10.73 -2.79
N PRO A 343 -11.55 -10.73 -3.45
CA PRO A 343 -11.69 -11.38 -4.75
C PRO A 343 -10.86 -10.59 -5.77
N GLY A 344 -9.89 -11.27 -6.37
CA GLY A 344 -9.00 -10.66 -7.35
C GLY A 344 -7.90 -9.79 -6.73
N ASN A 345 -6.78 -9.75 -7.43
CA ASN A 345 -5.54 -9.04 -7.10
C ASN A 345 -5.70 -7.49 -7.19
N GLU A 346 -6.72 -6.92 -6.55
CA GLU A 346 -7.13 -5.53 -6.80
C GLU A 346 -6.60 -4.54 -5.73
N ILE A 347 -6.17 -5.03 -4.56
CA ILE A 347 -5.94 -4.16 -3.39
C ILE A 347 -4.94 -4.81 -2.42
N ALA A 348 -3.66 -4.82 -2.74
CA ALA A 348 -2.66 -4.91 -1.68
C ALA A 348 -2.52 -3.54 -1.00
N HIS A 349 -3.52 -3.20 -0.19
CA HIS A 349 -3.59 -1.98 0.64
C HIS A 349 -3.90 -0.65 -0.06
N ILE A 350 -4.91 -0.47 -0.94
CA ILE A 350 -5.33 0.91 -1.37
C ILE A 350 -6.84 1.08 -1.70
N ARG A 351 -7.76 0.29 -1.12
CA ARG A 351 -9.20 0.62 -1.18
C ARG A 351 -9.86 0.36 0.16
N GLU A 352 -10.43 1.43 0.69
CA GLU A 352 -11.72 1.56 1.36
C GLU A 352 -12.41 0.25 1.77
N VAL A 353 -12.56 0.03 3.07
CA VAL A 353 -13.35 -1.08 3.62
C VAL A 353 -14.42 -0.50 4.53
N ALA A 354 -15.71 -0.66 4.18
CA ALA A 354 -16.82 -0.20 4.99
C ALA A 354 -16.73 -0.78 6.43
N PRO A 355 -17.13 -0.04 7.49
CA PRO A 355 -17.10 -0.53 8.87
C PRO A 355 -17.78 -1.89 9.05
N GLU A 356 -18.88 -2.13 8.33
CA GLU A 356 -19.62 -3.39 8.30
C GLU A 356 -18.77 -4.52 7.73
N ARG A 357 -17.93 -4.23 6.72
CA ARG A 357 -17.01 -5.19 6.12
C ARG A 357 -15.83 -5.49 7.06
N LEU A 358 -15.33 -4.50 7.81
CA LEU A 358 -14.34 -4.73 8.86
C LEU A 358 -14.91 -5.59 10.00
N LYS A 359 -16.16 -5.34 10.41
CA LYS A 359 -16.85 -6.17 11.40
C LYS A 359 -17.05 -7.60 10.90
N LYS A 360 -17.47 -7.79 9.64
CA LYS A 360 -17.57 -9.11 9.00
C LYS A 360 -16.22 -9.83 8.94
N ALA A 361 -15.15 -9.10 8.60
CA ALA A 361 -13.81 -9.65 8.56
C ALA A 361 -13.31 -10.08 9.95
N SER A 362 -13.55 -9.26 10.99
CA SER A 362 -13.22 -9.61 12.38
C SER A 362 -13.95 -10.89 12.83
N VAL A 363 -15.26 -10.99 12.56
CA VAL A 363 -16.05 -12.20 12.87
C VAL A 363 -15.52 -13.42 12.09
N ALA A 364 -15.22 -13.26 10.80
CA ALA A 364 -14.68 -14.34 9.98
C ALA A 364 -13.29 -14.80 10.49
N CYS A 365 -12.44 -13.88 10.96
CA CYS A 365 -11.18 -14.23 11.61
C CYS A 365 -11.39 -15.01 12.90
N ASP A 366 -12.31 -14.56 13.77
CA ASP A 366 -12.64 -15.27 15.00
C ASP A 366 -13.14 -16.69 14.73
N ASP A 367 -14.00 -16.85 13.72
CA ASP A 367 -14.51 -18.16 13.28
C ASP A 367 -13.36 -19.07 12.83
N ILE A 368 -12.47 -18.60 11.96
CA ILE A 368 -11.33 -19.40 11.48
C ILE A 368 -10.39 -19.74 12.65
N ILE A 369 -10.09 -18.79 13.53
CA ILE A 369 -9.23 -19.00 14.69
C ILE A 369 -9.84 -20.04 15.65
N ALA A 370 -11.16 -20.02 15.85
CA ALA A 370 -11.85 -21.02 16.64
C ALA A 370 -11.76 -22.41 15.98
N MET A 371 -11.92 -22.49 14.65
CA MET A 371 -11.80 -23.74 13.90
C MET A 371 -10.41 -24.36 14.01
N ILE A 372 -9.33 -23.59 13.83
CA ILE A 372 -7.95 -24.11 13.86
C ILE A 372 -7.44 -24.48 15.27
N LYS A 373 -8.15 -24.06 16.32
CA LYS A 373 -7.84 -24.36 17.73
C LYS A 373 -8.62 -25.58 18.27
N ALA A 374 -9.64 -26.03 17.55
CA ALA A 374 -10.43 -27.21 17.87
C ALA A 374 -9.68 -28.49 17.47
#